data_AF-A0A7J3XXA6-F1
#
_entry.id   AF-A0A7J3XXA6-F1
#
_cell.length_a   1.000
_cell.length_b   1.000
_cell.length_c   1.000
_cell.angle_alpha   90.00
_cell.angle_beta   90.00
_cell.angle_gamma   90.00
#
_symmetry.space_group_name_H-M   'P 1'
#
loop_
_entity.id
_entity.type
_entity.pdbx_description
1 polymer ?
#
loop_
_entity_poly.entity_id
_entity_poly.type
_entity_poly.pdbx_seq_one_letter_code
_entity_poly.pdbx_strand_id
1 'polypeptide(L)'
;MSSSITITLLPEYMLGRYFQLVALSLYLSSDPGKLRSIYGALDKGVELRDKELVELVEAARDLLLRKYGLEEYEPCKLLNAMRRDSPKAYYPNDGRVFSNLLYTSFNIDFCPSGKDREARISYPEIAVSFIEEVLSRNGAISTETVNRRPALFGSFIFSEEKLRGLGARAKHDKASLAVGVLGVMVSYAGRLRVGPQESMELFIVPDGSIDSLRYPHLMYGVLFDKGIESWRKLASSIVDLPNTSIERALVMASSIKLSTAGDLDLKQITGFWLPEKYIILRVKPEQRPNISGSNTLTSKFIASSRDISIVRELGSLLYAVRASKTSVQEKLYPVVGECVNYITEAYFTGNKTLLVECARSITPLYQDEDLTDEVRAEIARFVGVLSHGLD
;
A
#
# COMPACT_ATOMS: atom_id res chain seq x y z
N MET A 1 -18.88 -32.64 2.85
CA MET A 1 -18.97 -31.67 3.96
C MET A 1 -17.95 -30.59 3.65
N SER A 2 -18.37 -29.32 3.59
CA SER A 2 -17.41 -28.21 3.47
C SER A 2 -16.61 -28.17 4.77
N SER A 3 -15.28 -28.24 4.69
CA SER A 3 -14.44 -27.92 5.84
C SER A 3 -14.42 -26.41 6.06
N SER A 4 -14.09 -26.02 7.28
CA SER A 4 -13.78 -24.64 7.64
C SER A 4 -12.41 -24.58 8.33
N ILE A 5 -11.74 -23.46 8.16
CA ILE A 5 -10.49 -23.12 8.80
C ILE A 5 -10.68 -21.84 9.62
N THR A 6 -10.04 -21.77 10.79
CA THR A 6 -10.03 -20.54 11.59
C THR A 6 -8.72 -19.80 11.41
N ILE A 7 -8.77 -18.64 10.77
CA ILE A 7 -7.64 -17.72 10.65
C ILE A 7 -7.48 -16.97 11.98
N THR A 8 -6.47 -17.38 12.76
CA THR A 8 -6.19 -16.74 14.04
C THR A 8 -5.40 -15.45 13.83
N LEU A 9 -6.00 -14.32 14.21
CA LEU A 9 -5.34 -13.02 14.13
C LEU A 9 -4.20 -12.92 15.13
N LEU A 10 -3.13 -12.25 14.71
CA LEU A 10 -2.04 -11.87 15.57
C LEU A 10 -2.50 -10.74 16.52
N PRO A 11 -1.80 -10.57 17.65
CA PRO A 11 -2.13 -9.52 18.59
C PRO A 11 -2.06 -8.12 17.96
N GLU A 12 -2.88 -7.20 18.45
CA GLU A 12 -2.94 -5.81 17.97
C GLU A 12 -1.60 -5.09 18.00
N TYR A 13 -0.72 -5.47 18.93
CA TYR A 13 0.59 -4.87 19.03
C TYR A 13 1.60 -5.30 17.93
N MET A 14 1.19 -6.21 17.04
CA MET A 14 2.02 -6.75 15.97
C MET A 14 1.64 -6.19 14.61
N LEU A 15 2.66 -5.86 13.82
CA LEU A 15 2.51 -5.43 12.42
C LEU A 15 1.70 -6.44 11.59
N GLY A 16 1.81 -7.72 11.94
CA GLY A 16 1.15 -8.79 11.22
C GLY A 16 -0.34 -8.85 11.27
N ARG A 17 -0.94 -8.35 12.35
CA ARG A 17 -2.38 -8.26 12.39
C ARG A 17 -2.89 -7.39 11.25
N TYR A 18 -2.24 -6.25 11.01
CA TYR A 18 -2.60 -5.35 9.93
C TYR A 18 -2.44 -6.02 8.57
N PHE A 19 -1.37 -6.79 8.33
CA PHE A 19 -1.24 -7.55 7.09
C PHE A 19 -2.29 -8.66 6.94
N GLN A 20 -2.63 -9.36 8.01
CA GLN A 20 -3.74 -10.33 7.96
C GLN A 20 -5.07 -9.63 7.60
N LEU A 21 -5.32 -8.45 8.17
CA LEU A 21 -6.50 -7.65 7.83
C LEU A 21 -6.50 -7.21 6.36
N VAL A 22 -5.35 -6.87 5.77
CA VAL A 22 -5.25 -6.58 4.32
C VAL A 22 -5.83 -7.75 3.52
N ALA A 23 -5.29 -8.96 3.70
CA ALA A 23 -5.71 -10.13 2.92
C ALA A 23 -7.17 -10.51 3.18
N LEU A 24 -7.59 -10.53 4.46
CA LEU A 24 -8.96 -10.83 4.84
C LEU A 24 -9.95 -9.80 4.28
N SER A 25 -9.57 -8.53 4.18
CA SER A 25 -10.46 -7.49 3.68
C SER A 25 -10.80 -7.64 2.18
N LEU A 26 -9.91 -8.26 1.38
CA LEU A 26 -10.13 -8.38 -0.06
C LEU A 26 -11.40 -9.17 -0.41
N TYR A 27 -11.65 -10.29 0.26
CA TYR A 27 -12.83 -11.12 -0.01
C TYR A 27 -14.11 -10.56 0.61
N LEU A 28 -14.01 -9.68 1.62
CA LEU A 28 -15.16 -9.10 2.32
C LEU A 28 -15.93 -8.07 1.49
N SER A 29 -15.25 -7.50 0.50
CA SER A 29 -15.76 -6.37 -0.26
C SER A 29 -16.95 -6.68 -1.18
N SER A 30 -17.34 -7.96 -1.28
CA SER A 30 -18.50 -8.44 -2.03
C SER A 30 -19.72 -8.79 -1.15
N ASP A 31 -19.62 -8.78 0.19
CA ASP A 31 -20.73 -9.11 1.10
C ASP A 31 -20.68 -8.33 2.44
N PRO A 32 -21.53 -7.28 2.63
CA PRO A 32 -21.60 -6.48 3.85
C PRO A 32 -21.92 -7.29 5.13
N GLY A 33 -22.57 -8.46 5.01
CA GLY A 33 -22.91 -9.33 6.14
C GLY A 33 -21.67 -10.03 6.74
N LYS A 34 -20.69 -10.38 5.89
CA LYS A 34 -19.42 -10.99 6.30
C LYS A 34 -18.51 -9.99 7.02
N LEU A 35 -18.65 -8.70 6.76
CA LEU A 35 -17.83 -7.66 7.40
C LEU A 35 -18.08 -7.55 8.92
N ARG A 36 -19.33 -7.80 9.37
CA ARG A 36 -19.67 -7.87 10.80
C ARG A 36 -19.10 -9.10 11.49
N SER A 37 -18.92 -10.23 10.79
CA SER A 37 -18.37 -11.45 11.39
C SER A 37 -16.88 -11.29 11.69
N ILE A 38 -16.10 -10.63 10.83
CA ILE A 38 -14.70 -10.32 11.12
C ILE A 38 -14.60 -9.38 12.33
N TYR A 39 -15.37 -8.30 12.35
CA TYR A 39 -15.30 -7.31 13.45
C TYR A 39 -15.68 -7.93 14.80
N GLY A 40 -16.70 -8.80 14.83
CA GLY A 40 -17.11 -9.53 16.03
C GLY A 40 -16.19 -10.69 16.44
N ALA A 41 -15.25 -11.09 15.57
CA ALA A 41 -14.36 -12.21 15.77
C ALA A 41 -12.87 -11.83 15.86
N LEU A 42 -12.55 -10.53 15.93
CA LEU A 42 -11.18 -10.01 16.02
C LEU A 42 -10.36 -10.58 17.20
N ASP A 43 -11.04 -11.08 18.23
CA ASP A 43 -10.46 -11.74 19.41
C ASP A 43 -10.47 -13.28 19.35
N LYS A 44 -11.29 -13.89 18.48
CA LYS A 44 -11.52 -15.35 18.40
C LYS A 44 -10.97 -16.00 17.13
N GLY A 45 -10.58 -15.21 16.14
CA GLY A 45 -10.17 -15.67 14.82
C GLY A 45 -11.33 -15.67 13.82
N VAL A 46 -11.01 -15.56 12.54
CA VAL A 46 -11.99 -15.48 11.45
C VAL A 46 -12.17 -16.86 10.84
N GLU A 47 -13.38 -17.42 10.95
CA GLU A 47 -13.71 -18.70 10.31
C GLU A 47 -13.98 -18.49 8.81
N LEU A 48 -13.27 -19.24 7.97
CA LEU A 48 -13.44 -19.28 6.52
C LEU A 48 -13.78 -20.70 6.10
N ARG A 49 -14.84 -20.87 5.31
CA ARG A 49 -15.08 -22.12 4.59
C ARG A 49 -14.09 -22.25 3.44
N ASP A 50 -13.87 -23.47 2.95
CA ASP A 50 -12.99 -23.74 1.82
C ASP A 50 -13.24 -22.80 0.64
N LYS A 51 -14.51 -22.60 0.27
CA LYS A 51 -14.91 -21.68 -0.80
C LYS A 51 -14.51 -20.22 -0.53
N GLU A 52 -14.64 -19.77 0.72
CA GLU A 52 -14.30 -18.39 1.10
C GLU A 52 -12.79 -18.17 1.10
N LEU A 53 -12.03 -19.21 1.42
CA LEU A 53 -10.58 -19.18 1.28
C LEU A 53 -10.14 -19.11 -0.19
N VAL A 54 -10.82 -19.84 -1.09
CA VAL A 54 -10.62 -19.74 -2.54
C VAL A 54 -10.92 -18.32 -3.03
N GLU A 55 -12.09 -17.77 -2.68
CA GLU A 55 -12.50 -16.40 -3.04
C GLU A 55 -11.44 -15.37 -2.58
N LEU A 56 -10.87 -15.54 -1.38
CA LEU A 56 -9.80 -14.68 -0.86
C LEU A 56 -8.53 -14.74 -1.70
N VAL A 57 -8.02 -15.94 -1.99
CA VAL A 57 -6.75 -16.06 -2.73
C VAL A 57 -6.91 -15.64 -4.19
N GLU A 58 -8.09 -15.83 -4.79
CA GLU A 58 -8.38 -15.34 -6.14
C GLU A 58 -8.40 -13.81 -6.17
N ALA A 59 -9.10 -13.16 -5.23
CA ALA A 59 -9.10 -11.69 -5.14
C ALA A 59 -7.69 -11.13 -4.92
N ALA A 60 -6.88 -11.78 -4.06
CA ALA A 60 -5.49 -11.39 -3.84
C ALA A 60 -4.62 -11.60 -5.08
N ARG A 61 -4.75 -12.75 -5.77
CA ARG A 61 -4.05 -13.07 -7.01
C ARG A 61 -4.36 -12.02 -8.08
N ASP A 62 -5.62 -11.71 -8.31
CA ASP A 62 -6.05 -10.79 -9.36
C ASP A 62 -5.52 -9.36 -9.09
N LEU A 63 -5.54 -8.94 -7.82
CA LEU A 63 -4.95 -7.67 -7.40
C LEU A 63 -3.43 -7.66 -7.59
N LEU A 64 -2.73 -8.77 -7.28
CA LEU A 64 -1.29 -8.89 -7.50
C LEU A 64 -0.96 -8.86 -9.00
N LEU A 65 -1.74 -9.52 -9.86
CA LEU A 65 -1.58 -9.47 -11.31
C LEU A 65 -1.68 -8.02 -11.82
N ARG A 66 -2.74 -7.29 -11.43
CA ARG A 66 -2.89 -5.85 -11.75
C ARG A 66 -1.69 -5.03 -11.26
N LYS A 67 -1.30 -5.23 -10.00
CA LYS A 67 -0.19 -4.52 -9.36
C LYS A 67 1.17 -4.74 -10.05
N TYR A 68 1.37 -5.91 -10.64
CA TYR A 68 2.59 -6.25 -11.36
C TYR A 68 2.45 -6.17 -12.89
N GLY A 69 1.30 -5.69 -13.40
CA GLY A 69 1.05 -5.49 -14.82
C GLY A 69 1.03 -6.79 -15.63
N LEU A 70 0.47 -7.85 -15.06
CA LEU A 70 0.33 -9.16 -15.69
C LEU A 70 -1.12 -9.38 -16.13
N GLU A 71 -1.32 -9.77 -17.39
CA GLU A 71 -2.65 -10.00 -17.97
C GLU A 71 -3.24 -11.36 -17.58
N GLU A 72 -2.38 -12.38 -17.49
CA GLU A 72 -2.78 -13.76 -17.20
C GLU A 72 -2.04 -14.31 -15.99
N TYR A 73 -2.71 -15.23 -15.28
CA TYR A 73 -2.12 -15.90 -14.15
C TYR A 73 -1.17 -17.02 -14.59
N GLU A 74 0.12 -16.76 -14.45
CA GLU A 74 1.16 -17.78 -14.50
C GLU A 74 2.02 -17.72 -13.23
N PRO A 75 2.04 -18.79 -12.39
CA PRO A 75 2.70 -18.77 -11.09
C PRO A 75 4.16 -18.30 -11.14
N CYS A 76 4.95 -18.79 -12.10
CA CYS A 76 6.35 -18.39 -12.24
C CYS A 76 6.52 -16.93 -12.72
N LYS A 77 5.63 -16.42 -13.60
CA LYS A 77 5.68 -15.01 -14.03
C LYS A 77 5.36 -14.09 -12.86
N LEU A 78 4.31 -14.40 -12.09
CA LEU A 78 3.94 -13.64 -10.91
C LEU A 78 5.05 -13.67 -9.86
N LEU A 79 5.58 -14.85 -9.54
CA LEU A 79 6.70 -15.01 -8.60
C LEU A 79 7.91 -14.15 -9.00
N ASN A 80 8.31 -14.22 -10.28
CA ASN A 80 9.45 -13.47 -10.77
C ASN A 80 9.21 -11.95 -10.80
N ALA A 81 7.98 -11.50 -11.04
CA ALA A 81 7.63 -10.09 -10.92
C ALA A 81 7.72 -9.62 -9.46
N MET A 82 7.17 -10.39 -8.52
CA MET A 82 7.23 -10.10 -7.08
C MET A 82 8.66 -10.10 -6.54
N ARG A 83 9.54 -10.98 -7.01
CA ARG A 83 10.97 -11.02 -6.63
C ARG A 83 11.72 -9.73 -6.99
N ARG A 84 11.34 -9.05 -8.08
CA ARG A 84 11.97 -7.79 -8.50
C ARG A 84 11.66 -6.65 -7.55
N ASP A 85 10.54 -6.73 -6.85
CA ASP A 85 10.05 -5.71 -5.94
C ASP A 85 9.48 -6.35 -4.66
N SER A 86 10.34 -7.12 -3.98
CA SER A 86 10.00 -7.77 -2.71
C SER A 86 10.45 -6.91 -1.52
N PRO A 87 9.66 -6.79 -0.45
CA PRO A 87 10.14 -6.21 0.80
C PRO A 87 11.31 -7.02 1.36
N LYS A 88 12.21 -6.38 2.13
CA LYS A 88 13.31 -7.11 2.77
C LYS A 88 12.75 -8.15 3.75
N ALA A 89 13.32 -9.35 3.69
CA ALA A 89 13.26 -10.26 4.82
C ALA A 89 14.13 -9.68 5.94
N TYR A 90 13.50 -9.09 6.96
CA TYR A 90 14.22 -8.38 8.04
C TYR A 90 15.10 -9.30 8.89
N TYR A 91 14.96 -10.63 8.79
CA TYR A 91 15.75 -11.59 9.55
C TYR A 91 16.55 -12.52 8.61
N PRO A 92 17.90 -12.47 8.62
CA PRO A 92 18.72 -13.24 7.67
C PRO A 92 18.90 -14.73 8.00
N ASN A 93 18.73 -15.16 9.26
CA ASN A 93 18.83 -16.57 9.68
C ASN A 93 17.51 -17.35 9.51
N ASP A 94 16.59 -16.79 8.73
CA ASP A 94 15.23 -17.24 8.66
C ASP A 94 14.91 -18.16 7.45
N GLY A 95 15.89 -18.74 6.79
CA GLY A 95 15.63 -19.73 5.73
C GLY A 95 14.81 -20.94 6.21
N ARG A 96 15.22 -21.56 7.32
CA ARG A 96 14.63 -22.83 7.81
C ARG A 96 13.21 -22.78 8.38
N VAL A 97 12.74 -21.62 8.83
CA VAL A 97 11.34 -21.48 9.29
C VAL A 97 10.47 -20.77 8.24
N PHE A 98 11.05 -20.15 7.20
CA PHE A 98 10.27 -19.74 6.01
C PHE A 98 9.97 -20.96 5.14
N SER A 99 10.89 -21.93 5.06
CA SER A 99 10.60 -23.23 4.45
C SER A 99 9.43 -23.96 5.08
N ASN A 100 9.22 -23.82 6.39
CA ASN A 100 8.07 -24.45 7.06
C ASN A 100 6.73 -23.80 6.70
N LEU A 101 6.75 -22.59 6.12
CA LEU A 101 5.56 -21.92 5.59
C LEU A 101 5.27 -22.29 4.13
N LEU A 102 6.22 -22.92 3.42
CA LEU A 102 5.98 -23.40 2.07
C LEU A 102 5.02 -24.59 2.07
N TYR A 103 4.04 -24.51 1.20
CA TYR A 103 3.20 -25.61 0.78
C TYR A 103 3.80 -26.31 -0.44
N THR A 104 3.42 -27.56 -0.66
CA THR A 104 4.10 -28.47 -1.59
C THR A 104 3.39 -28.61 -2.94
N SER A 105 2.17 -28.08 -3.10
CA SER A 105 1.43 -28.19 -4.37
C SER A 105 2.10 -27.44 -5.53
N PHE A 106 3.00 -26.52 -5.23
CA PHE A 106 3.80 -25.81 -6.23
C PHE A 106 5.28 -25.89 -5.91
N ASN A 107 6.06 -26.47 -6.82
CA ASN A 107 7.50 -26.52 -6.68
C ASN A 107 8.14 -25.22 -7.21
N ILE A 108 8.47 -24.33 -6.27
CA ILE A 108 9.10 -23.02 -6.52
C ILE A 108 10.43 -23.14 -7.28
N ASP A 109 11.15 -24.26 -7.13
CA ASP A 109 12.45 -24.46 -7.78
C ASP A 109 12.31 -24.55 -9.31
N PHE A 110 11.12 -24.84 -9.83
CA PHE A 110 10.83 -24.79 -11.27
C PHE A 110 10.73 -23.38 -11.84
N CYS A 111 10.74 -22.34 -11.00
CA CYS A 111 10.78 -20.95 -11.42
C CYS A 111 12.19 -20.36 -11.19
N PRO A 112 13.17 -20.65 -12.06
CA PRO A 112 14.53 -20.17 -11.86
C PRO A 112 14.58 -18.64 -11.86
N SER A 113 15.21 -18.05 -10.85
CA SER A 113 15.59 -16.65 -10.89
C SER A 113 16.76 -16.51 -11.86
N GLY A 114 16.69 -15.60 -12.84
CA GLY A 114 17.66 -15.48 -13.95
C GLY A 114 19.12 -15.10 -13.61
N LYS A 115 19.58 -15.33 -12.38
CA LYS A 115 21.00 -15.33 -11.94
C LYS A 115 21.13 -16.33 -10.79
N ASP A 116 22.22 -17.10 -10.76
CA ASP A 116 22.63 -18.10 -9.74
C ASP A 116 22.66 -17.55 -8.31
N ARG A 117 21.50 -17.21 -7.77
CA ARG A 117 21.27 -17.04 -6.34
C ARG A 117 20.48 -18.24 -5.91
N GLU A 118 21.03 -19.04 -4.99
CA GLU A 118 20.20 -19.94 -4.20
C GLU A 118 18.95 -19.16 -3.78
N ALA A 119 17.77 -19.63 -4.22
CA ALA A 119 16.51 -18.97 -3.95
C ALA A 119 16.27 -19.02 -2.44
N ARG A 120 16.69 -17.98 -1.71
CA ARG A 120 16.34 -17.82 -0.32
C ARG A 120 14.83 -17.62 -0.27
N ILE A 121 14.13 -18.56 0.37
CA ILE A 121 12.68 -18.51 0.54
C ILE A 121 12.29 -17.18 1.18
N SER A 122 11.45 -16.42 0.50
CA SER A 122 11.03 -15.08 0.90
C SER A 122 9.50 -14.91 0.82
N TYR A 123 9.00 -13.71 1.07
CA TYR A 123 7.56 -13.44 1.05
C TYR A 123 6.87 -13.79 -0.29
N PRO A 124 7.45 -13.43 -1.47
CA PRO A 124 6.96 -13.90 -2.76
C PRO A 124 6.76 -15.42 -2.86
N GLU A 125 7.77 -16.22 -2.49
CA GLU A 125 7.70 -17.68 -2.57
C GLU A 125 6.56 -18.25 -1.72
N ILE A 126 6.42 -17.76 -0.49
CA ILE A 126 5.37 -18.20 0.43
C ILE A 126 3.99 -17.78 -0.08
N ALA A 127 3.85 -16.56 -0.60
CA ALA A 127 2.59 -16.07 -1.15
C ALA A 127 2.12 -16.90 -2.34
N VAL A 128 2.99 -17.17 -3.33
CA VAL A 128 2.62 -18.01 -4.49
C VAL A 128 2.35 -19.44 -4.06
N SER A 129 3.21 -20.02 -3.22
CA SER A 129 3.01 -21.38 -2.70
C SER A 129 1.67 -21.54 -1.99
N PHE A 130 1.25 -20.54 -1.21
CA PHE A 130 -0.06 -20.52 -0.55
C PHE A 130 -1.22 -20.39 -1.53
N ILE A 131 -1.15 -19.47 -2.50
CA ILE A 131 -2.17 -19.33 -3.55
C ILE A 131 -2.35 -20.67 -4.28
N GLU A 132 -1.26 -21.28 -4.71
CA GLU A 132 -1.29 -22.54 -5.46
C GLU A 132 -1.82 -23.70 -4.63
N GLU A 133 -1.48 -23.80 -3.35
CA GLU A 133 -2.04 -24.81 -2.45
C GLU A 133 -3.56 -24.67 -2.34
N VAL A 134 -4.05 -23.46 -2.08
CA VAL A 134 -5.48 -23.21 -1.91
C VAL A 134 -6.24 -23.51 -3.20
N LEU A 135 -5.74 -23.07 -4.35
CA LEU A 135 -6.39 -23.29 -5.64
C LEU A 135 -6.37 -24.77 -6.05
N SER A 136 -5.22 -25.46 -5.92
CA SER A 136 -5.10 -26.87 -6.30
C SER A 136 -5.92 -27.81 -5.42
N ARG A 137 -6.16 -27.45 -4.16
CA ARG A 137 -6.96 -28.23 -3.22
C ARG A 137 -8.38 -27.69 -3.00
N ASN A 138 -8.79 -26.69 -3.78
CA ASN A 138 -10.10 -26.06 -3.67
C ASN A 138 -10.44 -25.64 -2.21
N GLY A 139 -9.47 -25.00 -1.55
CA GLY A 139 -9.58 -24.50 -0.17
C GLY A 139 -9.16 -25.48 0.94
N ALA A 140 -9.09 -26.78 0.66
CA ALA A 140 -8.72 -27.78 1.67
C ALA A 140 -7.21 -27.80 1.94
N ILE A 141 -6.74 -27.01 2.90
CA ILE A 141 -5.30 -26.85 3.21
C ILE A 141 -4.93 -27.36 4.60
N SER A 142 -3.65 -27.69 4.79
CA SER A 142 -3.12 -28.10 6.09
C SER A 142 -3.15 -26.95 7.11
N THR A 143 -3.66 -27.25 8.31
CA THR A 143 -3.69 -26.37 9.48
C THR A 143 -2.56 -26.66 10.47
N GLU A 144 -1.45 -27.21 9.97
CA GLU A 144 -0.30 -27.52 10.80
C GLU A 144 0.17 -26.28 11.55
N THR A 145 0.41 -26.45 12.86
CA THR A 145 0.97 -25.37 13.65
C THR A 145 2.47 -25.29 13.42
N VAL A 146 2.95 -24.10 13.11
CA VAL A 146 4.38 -23.79 13.04
C VAL A 146 4.75 -22.84 14.18
N ASN A 147 6.03 -22.86 14.60
CA ASN A 147 6.50 -21.92 15.60
C ASN A 147 6.39 -20.49 15.05
N ARG A 148 5.68 -19.62 15.78
CA ARG A 148 5.60 -18.19 15.48
C ARG A 148 7.01 -17.62 15.43
N ARG A 149 7.30 -16.89 14.36
CA ARG A 149 8.52 -16.09 14.30
C ARG A 149 8.30 -14.69 14.85
N PRO A 150 9.32 -14.08 15.46
CA PRO A 150 9.39 -12.63 15.62
C PRO A 150 9.34 -11.88 14.26
N ALA A 151 9.76 -12.55 13.18
CA ALA A 151 10.09 -11.95 11.89
C ALA A 151 8.95 -11.55 10.98
N LEU A 152 7.90 -12.38 10.84
CA LEU A 152 6.84 -12.04 9.88
C LEU A 152 6.13 -10.73 10.28
N PHE A 153 6.12 -10.39 11.58
CA PHE A 153 5.09 -9.55 12.18
C PHE A 153 5.59 -8.79 13.43
N GLY A 154 6.81 -8.25 13.42
CA GLY A 154 7.44 -7.60 14.59
C GLY A 154 6.52 -6.65 15.38
N SER A 155 6.75 -6.55 16.70
CA SER A 155 6.00 -5.63 17.58
C SER A 155 6.46 -4.19 17.36
N PHE A 156 5.53 -3.23 17.46
CA PHE A 156 5.85 -1.80 17.43
C PHE A 156 6.39 -1.24 18.77
N ILE A 157 6.39 -2.02 19.86
CA ILE A 157 6.67 -1.52 21.23
C ILE A 157 7.95 -2.12 21.84
N PHE A 158 8.37 -3.30 21.38
CA PHE A 158 9.28 -4.12 22.18
C PHE A 158 10.63 -4.40 21.50
N SER A 159 11.71 -4.24 22.27
CA SER A 159 13.02 -4.81 21.92
C SER A 159 12.88 -6.33 21.72
N GLU A 160 13.77 -6.95 20.93
CA GLU A 160 13.74 -8.40 20.70
C GLU A 160 13.80 -9.21 22.01
N GLU A 161 14.44 -8.65 23.04
CA GLU A 161 14.51 -9.22 24.39
C GLU A 161 13.14 -9.27 25.09
N LYS A 162 12.34 -8.20 24.98
CA LYS A 162 10.95 -8.18 25.48
C LYS A 162 10.03 -9.07 24.63
N LEU A 163 10.25 -9.16 23.31
CA LEU A 163 9.53 -10.10 22.43
C LEU A 163 9.82 -11.57 22.77
N ARG A 164 11.06 -11.89 23.15
CA ARG A 164 11.44 -13.23 23.65
C ARG A 164 10.73 -13.56 24.98
N GLY A 165 10.56 -12.57 25.85
CA GLY A 165 9.84 -12.68 27.13
C GLY A 165 8.32 -12.85 27.00
N LEU A 166 7.71 -12.36 25.90
CA LEU A 166 6.29 -12.55 25.57
C LEU A 166 5.97 -13.92 24.95
N GLY A 167 6.93 -14.85 24.93
CA GLY A 167 6.74 -16.23 24.50
C GLY A 167 7.30 -16.49 23.11
N ALA A 168 8.60 -16.80 23.05
CA ALA A 168 9.31 -17.31 21.88
C ALA A 168 8.81 -18.68 21.33
N ARG A 169 7.64 -19.16 21.77
CA ARG A 169 7.07 -20.48 21.46
C ARG A 169 5.55 -20.46 21.27
N ALA A 170 4.95 -19.34 20.91
CA ALA A 170 3.56 -19.37 20.45
C ALA A 170 3.50 -20.19 19.15
N LYS A 171 2.71 -21.25 19.12
CA LYS A 171 2.39 -21.98 17.90
C LYS A 171 1.27 -21.22 17.19
N HIS A 172 1.44 -20.90 15.92
CA HIS A 172 0.35 -20.40 15.09
C HIS A 172 0.11 -21.34 13.93
N ASP A 173 -1.15 -21.41 13.53
CA ASP A 173 -1.58 -22.11 12.34
C ASP A 173 -0.87 -21.56 11.09
N LYS A 174 -0.37 -22.46 10.23
CA LYS A 174 0.38 -22.14 9.02
C LYS A 174 -0.43 -21.27 8.07
N ALA A 175 -1.72 -21.56 7.89
CA ALA A 175 -2.59 -20.78 7.01
C ALA A 175 -2.75 -19.35 7.51
N SER A 176 -2.91 -19.17 8.83
CA SER A 176 -3.03 -17.84 9.45
C SER A 176 -1.81 -16.95 9.21
N LEU A 177 -0.61 -17.54 9.22
CA LEU A 177 0.63 -16.84 8.90
C LEU A 177 0.77 -16.59 7.39
N ALA A 178 0.39 -17.56 6.55
CA ALA A 178 0.41 -17.43 5.09
C ALA A 178 -0.55 -16.35 4.59
N VAL A 179 -1.75 -16.22 5.19
CA VAL A 179 -2.67 -15.10 4.96
C VAL A 179 -2.01 -13.75 5.24
N GLY A 180 -1.26 -13.64 6.34
CA GLY A 180 -0.53 -12.40 6.63
C GLY A 180 0.63 -12.15 5.65
N VAL A 181 1.32 -13.18 5.16
CA VAL A 181 2.33 -13.01 4.09
C VAL A 181 1.71 -12.57 2.76
N LEU A 182 0.55 -13.12 2.41
CA LEU A 182 -0.22 -12.67 1.25
C LEU A 182 -0.59 -11.19 1.40
N GLY A 183 -1.03 -10.78 2.59
CA GLY A 183 -1.31 -9.39 2.93
C GLY A 183 -0.09 -8.46 2.88
N VAL A 184 1.11 -8.93 3.25
CA VAL A 184 2.38 -8.21 3.04
C VAL A 184 2.55 -7.91 1.56
N MET A 185 2.40 -8.91 0.69
CA MET A 185 2.60 -8.73 -0.75
C MET A 185 1.54 -7.82 -1.38
N VAL A 186 0.30 -7.86 -0.92
CA VAL A 186 -0.76 -6.96 -1.37
C VAL A 186 -0.47 -5.51 -0.95
N SER A 187 -0.19 -5.29 0.34
CA SER A 187 -0.04 -3.94 0.92
C SER A 187 1.29 -3.24 0.63
N TYR A 188 2.35 -3.99 0.29
CA TYR A 188 3.67 -3.41 0.04
C TYR A 188 3.60 -2.40 -1.11
N ALA A 189 3.95 -1.14 -0.86
CA ALA A 189 3.90 -0.04 -1.82
C ALA A 189 5.28 0.30 -2.41
N GLY A 190 6.31 -0.48 -2.05
CA GLY A 190 7.66 -0.33 -2.57
C GLY A 190 8.65 0.26 -1.57
N ARG A 191 9.88 0.44 -2.04
CA ARG A 191 10.95 1.12 -1.29
C ARG A 191 11.15 2.52 -1.83
N LEU A 192 11.12 3.50 -0.93
CA LEU A 192 11.36 4.90 -1.22
C LEU A 192 12.75 5.29 -0.70
N ARG A 193 13.54 6.00 -1.51
CA ARG A 193 14.78 6.63 -1.05
C ARG A 193 14.47 7.96 -0.38
N VAL A 194 15.10 8.22 0.75
CA VAL A 194 14.95 9.44 1.53
C VAL A 194 16.37 10.00 1.72
N GLY A 195 16.73 10.99 0.91
CA GLY A 195 18.10 11.49 0.87
C GLY A 195 19.13 10.48 0.34
N PRO A 196 20.44 10.76 0.52
CA PRO A 196 21.51 10.02 -0.16
C PRO A 196 21.78 8.61 0.38
N GLN A 197 21.38 8.30 1.62
CA GLN A 197 21.71 7.02 2.26
C GLN A 197 20.56 6.32 2.99
N GLU A 198 19.39 6.95 3.16
CA GLU A 198 18.26 6.29 3.79
C GLU A 198 17.26 5.73 2.77
N SER A 199 16.67 4.59 3.09
CA SER A 199 15.53 4.06 2.36
C SER A 199 14.50 3.54 3.33
N MET A 200 13.23 3.69 2.98
CA MET A 200 12.10 3.23 3.78
C MET A 200 11.25 2.29 2.93
N GLU A 201 10.79 1.20 3.51
CA GLU A 201 9.77 0.33 2.92
C GLU A 201 8.40 0.82 3.34
N LEU A 202 7.50 0.94 2.36
CA LEU A 202 6.18 1.51 2.54
C LEU A 202 5.15 0.39 2.43
N PHE A 203 4.18 0.38 3.34
CA PHE A 203 3.03 -0.52 3.28
C PHE A 203 1.75 0.28 3.49
N ILE A 204 0.70 -0.03 2.74
CA ILE A 204 -0.61 0.60 2.88
C ILE A 204 -1.55 -0.45 3.48
N VAL A 205 -1.97 -0.27 4.73
CA VAL A 205 -2.77 -1.25 5.48
C VAL A 205 -4.05 -0.62 6.01
N PRO A 206 -5.13 -1.39 6.23
CA PRO A 206 -6.31 -0.88 6.93
C PRO A 206 -5.96 -0.59 8.40
N ASP A 207 -6.57 0.42 9.01
CA ASP A 207 -6.48 0.67 10.45
C ASP A 207 -7.28 -0.31 11.32
N GLY A 208 -8.07 -1.19 10.70
CA GLY A 208 -8.94 -2.16 11.38
C GLY A 208 -10.35 -1.66 11.69
N SER A 209 -10.68 -0.42 11.34
CA SER A 209 -12.06 0.06 11.34
C SER A 209 -12.90 -0.64 10.26
N ILE A 210 -14.22 -0.68 10.46
CA ILE A 210 -15.19 -1.19 9.48
C ILE A 210 -15.00 -0.50 8.12
N ASP A 211 -14.72 0.81 8.14
CA ASP A 211 -14.61 1.62 6.94
C ASP A 211 -13.35 1.27 6.13
N SER A 212 -12.20 1.06 6.78
CA SER A 212 -10.96 0.69 6.08
C SER A 212 -10.97 -0.75 5.54
N LEU A 213 -11.94 -1.59 5.93
CA LEU A 213 -12.07 -2.97 5.45
C LEU A 213 -13.15 -3.12 4.37
N ARG A 214 -13.90 -2.07 4.05
CA ARG A 214 -15.10 -2.16 3.20
C ARG A 214 -14.78 -2.20 1.70
N TYR A 215 -13.87 -1.35 1.23
CA TYR A 215 -13.53 -1.26 -0.20
C TYR A 215 -12.02 -1.41 -0.53
N PRO A 216 -11.31 -2.37 0.08
CA PRO A 216 -9.86 -2.54 -0.13
C PRO A 216 -9.49 -2.90 -1.57
N HIS A 217 -10.29 -3.70 -2.27
CA HIS A 217 -10.04 -4.03 -3.67
C HIS A 217 -10.08 -2.79 -4.57
N LEU A 218 -10.97 -1.82 -4.29
CA LEU A 218 -11.02 -0.55 -5.02
C LEU A 218 -9.83 0.32 -4.65
N MET A 219 -9.55 0.49 -3.35
CA MET A 219 -8.41 1.30 -2.88
C MET A 219 -7.09 0.80 -3.49
N TYR A 220 -6.75 -0.48 -3.31
CA TYR A 220 -5.53 -1.04 -3.89
C TYR A 220 -5.57 -1.10 -5.42
N GLY A 221 -6.74 -1.37 -5.99
CA GLY A 221 -6.95 -1.38 -7.44
C GLY A 221 -6.61 -0.03 -8.07
N VAL A 222 -7.09 1.07 -7.50
CA VAL A 222 -6.82 2.43 -7.97
C VAL A 222 -5.36 2.82 -7.74
N LEU A 223 -4.82 2.55 -6.56
CA LEU A 223 -3.43 2.90 -6.24
C LEU A 223 -2.44 2.17 -7.15
N PHE A 224 -2.75 0.95 -7.58
CA PHE A 224 -1.87 0.09 -8.39
C PHE A 224 -2.36 -0.14 -9.83
N ASP A 225 -3.31 0.66 -10.32
CA ASP A 225 -3.97 0.48 -11.63
C ASP A 225 -3.01 0.41 -12.84
N LYS A 226 -1.83 1.03 -12.72
CA LYS A 226 -0.78 1.03 -13.75
C LYS A 226 0.51 0.41 -13.24
N GLY A 227 0.36 -0.56 -12.35
CA GLY A 227 1.43 -1.19 -11.61
C GLY A 227 1.96 -0.32 -10.46
N ILE A 228 2.64 -0.98 -9.51
CA ILE A 228 3.15 -0.37 -8.28
C ILE A 228 4.13 0.80 -8.54
N GLU A 229 4.88 0.74 -9.64
CA GLU A 229 5.83 1.79 -10.05
C GLU A 229 5.15 3.15 -10.27
N SER A 230 3.89 3.14 -10.69
CA SER A 230 3.18 4.37 -11.04
C SER A 230 2.94 5.26 -9.82
N TRP A 231 2.45 4.68 -8.71
CA TRP A 231 2.30 5.39 -7.45
C TRP A 231 3.67 5.74 -6.85
N ARG A 232 4.62 4.79 -6.87
CA ARG A 232 5.95 5.00 -6.29
C ARG A 232 6.72 6.14 -6.96
N LYS A 233 6.70 6.22 -8.29
CA LYS A 233 7.35 7.31 -9.05
C LYS A 233 6.74 8.67 -8.73
N LEU A 234 5.44 8.74 -8.52
CA LEU A 234 4.73 9.95 -8.12
C LEU A 234 5.11 10.37 -6.70
N ALA A 235 5.09 9.43 -5.76
CA ALA A 235 5.56 9.67 -4.39
C ALA A 235 7.00 10.18 -4.36
N SER A 236 7.93 9.53 -5.08
CA SER A 236 9.31 9.98 -5.16
C SER A 236 9.43 11.39 -5.75
N SER A 237 8.71 11.73 -6.82
CA SER A 237 8.78 13.09 -7.39
C SER A 237 8.30 14.17 -6.43
N ILE A 238 7.37 13.86 -5.52
CA ILE A 238 6.89 14.84 -4.55
C ILE A 238 7.87 14.93 -3.37
N VAL A 239 8.49 13.82 -2.96
CA VAL A 239 9.55 13.79 -1.93
C VAL A 239 10.79 14.57 -2.38
N ASP A 240 11.11 14.55 -3.67
CA ASP A 240 12.25 15.26 -4.25
C ASP A 240 12.03 16.79 -4.32
N LEU A 241 10.80 17.28 -4.06
CA LEU A 241 10.53 18.72 -3.99
C LEU A 241 11.15 19.33 -2.73
N PRO A 242 11.72 20.55 -2.83
CA PRO A 242 12.19 21.30 -1.67
C PRO A 242 11.12 21.43 -0.58
N ASN A 243 11.55 21.37 0.68
CA ASN A 243 10.72 21.58 1.87
C ASN A 243 9.49 20.66 2.02
N THR A 244 9.37 19.60 1.23
CA THR A 244 8.22 18.70 1.30
C THR A 244 8.53 17.51 2.20
N SER A 245 7.73 17.31 3.26
CA SER A 245 7.91 16.14 4.14
C SER A 245 7.45 14.86 3.44
N ILE A 246 8.03 13.71 3.82
CA ILE A 246 7.65 12.40 3.29
C ILE A 246 6.17 12.14 3.54
N GLU A 247 5.67 12.48 4.73
CA GLU A 247 4.27 12.31 5.12
C GLU A 247 3.35 13.04 4.14
N ARG A 248 3.64 14.32 3.86
CA ARG A 248 2.86 15.13 2.93
C ARG A 248 2.94 14.60 1.51
N ALA A 249 4.14 14.19 1.07
CA ALA A 249 4.34 13.63 -0.24
C ALA A 249 3.54 12.35 -0.48
N LEU A 250 3.49 11.46 0.51
CA LEU A 250 2.79 10.18 0.41
C LEU A 250 1.26 10.35 0.45
N VAL A 251 0.76 11.23 1.31
CA VAL A 251 -0.67 11.60 1.33
C VAL A 251 -1.07 12.22 -0.02
N MET A 252 -0.24 13.13 -0.55
CA MET A 252 -0.52 13.79 -1.82
C MET A 252 -0.47 12.82 -3.00
N ALA A 253 0.55 11.97 -3.10
CA ALA A 253 0.66 10.97 -4.17
C ALA A 253 -0.54 10.01 -4.20
N SER A 254 -1.01 9.59 -3.03
CA SER A 254 -2.19 8.73 -2.91
C SER A 254 -3.46 9.47 -3.28
N SER A 255 -3.60 10.72 -2.85
CA SER A 255 -4.74 11.57 -3.19
C SER A 255 -4.82 11.83 -4.71
N ILE A 256 -3.69 12.10 -5.36
CA ILE A 256 -3.60 12.25 -6.83
C ILE A 256 -3.97 10.95 -7.54
N LYS A 257 -3.55 9.79 -7.03
CA LYS A 257 -3.97 8.52 -7.63
C LYS A 257 -5.46 8.28 -7.48
N LEU A 258 -6.00 8.54 -6.29
CA LEU A 258 -7.43 8.41 -6.04
C LEU A 258 -8.26 9.38 -6.88
N SER A 259 -7.81 10.62 -7.08
CA SER A 259 -8.51 11.60 -7.93
C SER A 259 -8.58 11.22 -9.41
N THR A 260 -7.79 10.23 -9.83
CA THR A 260 -7.84 9.66 -11.19
C THR A 260 -8.70 8.40 -11.31
N ALA A 261 -9.28 7.91 -10.21
CA ALA A 261 -10.23 6.80 -10.30
C ALA A 261 -11.50 7.28 -11.05
N GLY A 262 -12.17 6.36 -11.76
CA GLY A 262 -13.42 6.69 -12.42
C GLY A 262 -14.48 7.15 -11.42
N ASP A 263 -15.47 7.94 -11.87
CA ASP A 263 -16.51 8.49 -10.99
C ASP A 263 -17.27 7.43 -10.18
N LEU A 264 -17.44 6.22 -10.74
CA LEU A 264 -18.09 5.11 -10.04
C LEU A 264 -17.22 4.58 -8.88
N ASP A 265 -15.93 4.33 -9.15
CA ASP A 265 -14.97 3.87 -8.14
C ASP A 265 -14.79 4.94 -7.07
N LEU A 266 -14.66 6.21 -7.48
CA LEU A 266 -14.64 7.36 -6.59
C LEU A 266 -15.88 7.40 -5.72
N LYS A 267 -17.10 7.31 -6.28
CA LYS A 267 -18.34 7.29 -5.48
C LYS A 267 -18.43 6.09 -4.55
N GLN A 268 -17.85 4.94 -4.88
CA GLN A 268 -17.84 3.80 -3.98
C GLN A 268 -16.86 4.02 -2.83
N ILE A 269 -15.69 4.60 -3.12
CA ILE A 269 -14.66 4.97 -2.13
C ILE A 269 -15.11 6.18 -1.26
N THR A 270 -15.86 7.13 -1.82
CA THR A 270 -16.18 8.45 -1.22
C THR A 270 -17.66 8.68 -0.89
N GLY A 271 -18.58 7.81 -1.34
CA GLY A 271 -20.03 8.05 -1.35
C GLY A 271 -20.71 8.08 0.01
N PHE A 272 -19.96 7.77 1.06
CA PHE A 272 -20.27 8.15 2.43
C PHE A 272 -19.05 8.91 2.92
N TRP A 273 -19.23 10.00 3.67
CA TRP A 273 -18.14 10.80 4.29
C TRP A 273 -17.22 9.93 5.16
N LEU A 274 -16.37 9.15 4.53
CA LEU A 274 -15.58 8.11 5.15
C LEU A 274 -14.14 8.50 4.88
N PRO A 275 -13.45 9.10 5.86
CA PRO A 275 -12.02 8.99 5.88
C PRO A 275 -11.71 7.49 5.97
N GLU A 276 -11.56 6.79 4.85
CA GLU A 276 -11.06 5.43 4.88
C GLU A 276 -9.70 5.51 5.58
N LYS A 277 -9.58 4.99 6.79
CA LYS A 277 -8.32 5.14 7.53
C LYS A 277 -7.37 4.04 7.08
N TYR A 278 -6.79 4.21 5.90
CA TYR A 278 -5.61 3.46 5.53
C TYR A 278 -4.40 4.09 6.17
N ILE A 279 -3.56 3.26 6.73
CA ILE A 279 -2.32 3.66 7.36
C ILE A 279 -1.19 3.34 6.38
N ILE A 280 -0.42 4.36 6.00
CA ILE A 280 0.92 4.09 5.50
C ILE A 280 1.80 3.76 6.68
N LEU A 281 2.32 2.55 6.69
CA LEU A 281 3.40 2.13 7.56
C LEU A 281 4.72 2.36 6.84
N ARG A 282 5.62 3.07 7.50
CA ARG A 282 7.00 3.26 7.06
C ARG A 282 7.91 2.40 7.90
N VAL A 283 8.68 1.54 7.26
CA VAL A 283 9.57 0.59 7.93
C VAL A 283 11.01 0.86 7.50
N LYS A 284 11.90 1.12 8.46
CA LYS A 284 13.34 1.18 8.19
C LYS A 284 13.87 -0.23 7.97
N PRO A 285 14.52 -0.53 6.82
CA PRO A 285 15.01 -1.86 6.52
C PRO A 285 16.31 -2.19 7.26
N GLU A 286 16.16 -2.61 8.51
CA GLU A 286 17.22 -3.10 9.40
C GLU A 286 17.07 -4.60 9.67
N GLN A 287 17.91 -5.18 10.55
CA GLN A 287 17.76 -6.58 11.02
C GLN A 287 16.48 -6.80 11.85
N ARG A 288 15.79 -5.72 12.23
CA ARG A 288 14.47 -5.74 12.86
C ARG A 288 13.64 -4.64 12.20
N PRO A 289 12.37 -4.90 11.83
CA PRO A 289 11.53 -3.85 11.30
C PRO A 289 11.32 -2.79 12.38
N ASN A 290 11.80 -1.57 12.11
CA ASN A 290 11.54 -0.41 12.95
C ASN A 290 10.54 0.50 12.24
N ILE A 291 9.37 0.69 12.84
CA ILE A 291 8.33 1.55 12.27
C ILE A 291 8.77 3.00 12.44
N SER A 292 9.15 3.66 11.35
CA SER A 292 9.53 5.08 11.37
C SER A 292 8.32 6.02 11.42
N GLY A 293 7.11 5.52 11.15
CA GLY A 293 5.86 6.19 11.47
C GLY A 293 4.66 5.65 10.70
N SER A 294 3.48 6.10 11.13
CA SER A 294 2.18 5.80 10.52
C SER A 294 1.48 7.09 10.09
N ASN A 295 0.88 7.11 8.91
CA ASN A 295 0.09 8.26 8.44
C ASN A 295 -1.25 7.78 7.88
N THR A 296 -2.33 8.48 8.24
CA THR A 296 -3.64 8.24 7.62
C THR A 296 -3.62 8.79 6.20
N LEU A 297 -3.94 7.96 5.22
CA LEU A 297 -3.92 8.31 3.81
C LEU A 297 -5.11 9.13 3.34
N THR A 298 -6.25 8.90 3.95
CA THR A 298 -7.54 9.32 3.40
C THR A 298 -8.32 10.01 4.50
N SER A 299 -8.64 11.28 4.28
CA SER A 299 -9.70 11.93 5.05
C SER A 299 -10.28 13.21 4.47
N LYS A 300 -9.60 13.96 3.58
CA LYS A 300 -10.15 15.26 3.12
C LYS A 300 -9.89 15.65 1.66
N PHE A 301 -8.85 15.10 1.00
CA PHE A 301 -8.41 15.54 -0.33
C PHE A 301 -9.31 15.10 -1.50
N ILE A 302 -10.24 14.16 -1.27
CA ILE A 302 -11.17 13.63 -2.26
C ILE A 302 -12.63 13.70 -1.79
N ALA A 303 -12.92 14.57 -0.82
CA ALA A 303 -14.24 14.68 -0.20
C ALA A 303 -15.26 15.43 -1.08
N SER A 304 -14.78 16.22 -2.05
CA SER A 304 -15.62 16.94 -3.01
C SER A 304 -15.01 16.91 -4.40
N SER A 305 -15.85 17.14 -5.42
CA SER A 305 -15.40 17.33 -6.81
C SER A 305 -14.37 18.45 -6.94
N ARG A 306 -14.43 19.44 -6.05
CA ARG A 306 -13.49 20.56 -5.98
C ARG A 306 -12.12 20.11 -5.50
N ASP A 307 -12.08 19.35 -4.41
CA ASP A 307 -10.82 18.84 -3.83
C ASP A 307 -10.14 17.87 -4.80
N ILE A 308 -10.94 17.01 -5.44
CA ILE A 308 -10.52 16.12 -6.52
C ILE A 308 -9.88 16.92 -7.65
N SER A 309 -10.49 18.03 -8.08
CA SER A 309 -9.96 18.88 -9.15
C SER A 309 -8.64 19.53 -8.77
N ILE A 310 -8.54 20.12 -7.57
CA ILE A 310 -7.28 20.73 -7.08
C ILE A 310 -6.14 19.71 -7.08
N VAL A 311 -6.39 18.53 -6.53
CA VAL A 311 -5.38 17.47 -6.42
C VAL A 311 -5.03 16.90 -7.79
N ARG A 312 -6.00 16.71 -8.67
CA ARG A 312 -5.76 16.24 -10.04
C ARG A 312 -4.90 17.22 -10.83
N GLU A 313 -5.22 18.52 -10.82
CA GLU A 313 -4.45 19.52 -11.54
C GLU A 313 -3.04 19.71 -10.96
N LEU A 314 -2.86 19.55 -9.63
CA LEU A 314 -1.53 19.47 -9.02
C LEU A 314 -0.73 18.28 -9.59
N GLY A 315 -1.37 17.12 -9.76
CA GLY A 315 -0.77 15.95 -10.39
C GLY A 315 -0.32 16.19 -11.84
N SER A 316 -1.16 16.85 -12.64
CA SER A 316 -0.82 17.25 -14.02
C SER A 316 0.36 18.21 -14.06
N LEU A 317 0.35 19.22 -13.18
CA LEU A 317 1.46 20.17 -13.05
C LEU A 317 2.77 19.47 -12.67
N LEU A 318 2.77 18.61 -11.65
CA LEU A 318 3.95 17.84 -11.23
C LEU A 318 4.54 17.03 -12.39
N TYR A 319 3.67 16.40 -13.19
CA TYR A 319 4.09 15.64 -14.36
C TYR A 319 4.77 16.53 -15.42
N ALA A 320 4.16 17.66 -15.77
CA ALA A 320 4.70 18.60 -16.75
C ALA A 320 6.04 19.22 -16.29
N VAL A 321 6.14 19.63 -15.02
CA VAL A 321 7.40 20.17 -14.47
C VAL A 321 8.50 19.11 -14.52
N ARG A 322 8.21 17.87 -14.14
CA ARG A 322 9.19 16.77 -14.18
C ARG A 322 9.66 16.44 -15.59
N ALA A 323 8.78 16.57 -16.59
CA ALA A 323 9.13 16.34 -17.99
C ALA A 323 9.96 17.50 -18.59
N SER A 324 10.04 18.63 -17.90
CA SER A 324 10.74 19.84 -18.36
C SER A 324 12.27 19.74 -18.19
N LYS A 325 13.00 20.65 -18.85
CA LYS A 325 14.46 20.78 -18.71
C LYS A 325 14.84 21.17 -17.27
N THR A 326 16.07 20.84 -16.85
CA THR A 326 16.58 21.10 -15.49
C THR A 326 16.43 22.55 -15.04
N SER A 327 16.68 23.52 -15.92
CA SER A 327 16.53 24.95 -15.60
C SER A 327 15.10 25.34 -15.22
N VAL A 328 14.10 24.73 -15.86
CA VAL A 328 12.68 24.93 -15.53
C VAL A 328 12.34 24.23 -14.22
N GLN A 329 12.87 23.02 -13.99
CA GLN A 329 12.69 22.29 -12.75
C GLN A 329 13.23 23.06 -11.54
N GLU A 330 14.46 23.59 -11.63
CA GLU A 330 15.10 24.36 -10.56
C GLU A 330 14.28 25.59 -10.16
N LYS A 331 13.60 26.22 -11.12
CA LYS A 331 12.69 27.36 -10.87
C LYS A 331 11.37 26.93 -10.23
N LEU A 332 10.75 25.86 -10.75
CA LEU A 332 9.38 25.49 -10.39
C LEU A 332 9.29 24.60 -9.15
N TYR A 333 10.25 23.70 -8.92
CA TYR A 333 10.21 22.78 -7.80
C TYR A 333 10.06 23.44 -6.43
N PRO A 334 10.76 24.55 -6.10
CA PRO A 334 10.54 25.23 -4.83
C PRO A 334 9.09 25.71 -4.65
N VAL A 335 8.51 26.30 -5.70
CA VAL A 335 7.14 26.85 -5.65
C VAL A 335 6.10 25.73 -5.60
N VAL A 336 6.29 24.67 -6.40
CA VAL A 336 5.41 23.49 -6.38
C VAL A 336 5.50 22.76 -5.05
N GLY A 337 6.68 22.67 -4.43
CA GLY A 337 6.87 22.11 -3.08
C GLY A 337 6.11 22.90 -2.01
N GLU A 338 6.19 24.23 -2.02
CA GLU A 338 5.38 25.07 -1.13
C GLU A 338 3.88 24.90 -1.39
N CYS A 339 3.46 24.78 -2.65
CA CYS A 339 2.06 24.49 -2.98
C CYS A 339 1.60 23.13 -2.43
N VAL A 340 2.40 22.07 -2.55
CA VAL A 340 2.11 20.76 -1.92
C VAL A 340 1.93 20.93 -0.43
N ASN A 341 2.80 21.70 0.23
CA ASN A 341 2.72 22.00 1.65
C ASN A 341 1.44 22.74 2.04
N TYR A 342 1.13 23.84 1.35
CA TYR A 342 -0.05 24.65 1.62
C TYR A 342 -1.34 23.88 1.39
N ILE A 343 -1.44 23.16 0.28
CA ILE A 343 -2.61 22.35 -0.03
C ILE A 343 -2.76 21.28 1.04
N THR A 344 -1.69 20.58 1.37
CA THR A 344 -1.74 19.52 2.38
C THR A 344 -2.22 20.04 3.73
N GLU A 345 -1.69 21.17 4.17
CA GLU A 345 -2.05 21.83 5.42
C GLU A 345 -3.49 22.39 5.39
N ALA A 346 -3.92 22.97 4.26
CA ALA A 346 -5.28 23.46 4.05
C ALA A 346 -6.30 22.35 4.27
N TYR A 347 -6.03 21.16 3.75
CA TYR A 347 -6.91 20.02 3.95
C TYR A 347 -6.89 19.57 5.41
N PHE A 348 -5.72 19.35 6.02
CA PHE A 348 -5.69 18.89 7.41
C PHE A 348 -6.38 19.86 8.39
N THR A 349 -6.14 21.16 8.24
CA THR A 349 -6.66 22.20 9.14
C THR A 349 -8.04 22.74 8.75
N GLY A 350 -8.45 22.56 7.49
CA GLY A 350 -9.61 23.25 6.92
C GLY A 350 -9.33 24.72 6.56
N ASN A 351 -8.10 25.20 6.70
CA ASN A 351 -7.76 26.60 6.42
C ASN A 351 -7.60 26.85 4.92
N LYS A 352 -8.68 27.27 4.26
CA LYS A 352 -8.70 27.58 2.82
C LYS A 352 -7.78 28.75 2.42
N THR A 353 -7.34 29.62 3.34
CA THR A 353 -6.44 30.73 2.98
C THR A 353 -5.10 30.24 2.44
N LEU A 354 -4.67 29.04 2.84
CA LEU A 354 -3.46 28.40 2.33
C LEU A 354 -3.56 28.06 0.83
N LEU A 355 -4.77 27.81 0.31
CA LEU A 355 -4.97 27.64 -1.14
C LEU A 355 -4.71 28.96 -1.90
N VAL A 356 -5.04 30.10 -1.28
CA VAL A 356 -4.72 31.44 -1.80
C VAL A 356 -3.20 31.63 -1.84
N GLU A 357 -2.49 31.24 -0.78
CA GLU A 357 -1.04 31.38 -0.72
C GLU A 357 -0.36 30.56 -1.81
N CYS A 358 -0.79 29.31 -2.05
CA CYS A 358 -0.30 28.55 -3.20
C CYS A 358 -0.59 29.25 -4.54
N ALA A 359 -1.81 29.75 -4.74
CA ALA A 359 -2.16 30.48 -5.97
C ALA A 359 -1.28 31.73 -6.15
N ARG A 360 -1.03 32.49 -5.08
CA ARG A 360 -0.14 33.68 -5.09
C ARG A 360 1.30 33.33 -5.40
N SER A 361 1.82 32.21 -4.89
CA SER A 361 3.19 31.79 -5.16
C SER A 361 3.38 31.35 -6.60
N ILE A 362 2.38 30.69 -7.20
CA ILE A 362 2.53 30.11 -8.54
C ILE A 362 2.14 31.05 -9.67
N THR A 363 1.20 31.99 -9.45
CA THR A 363 0.71 32.91 -10.49
C THR A 363 1.82 33.75 -11.14
N PRO A 364 2.81 34.32 -10.42
CA PRO A 364 3.86 35.12 -11.05
C PRO A 364 4.65 34.37 -12.13
N LEU A 365 4.69 33.03 -12.06
CA LEU A 365 5.43 32.19 -12.99
C LEU A 365 4.83 32.17 -14.40
N TYR A 366 3.58 32.61 -14.62
CA TYR A 366 3.01 32.72 -15.97
C TYR A 366 3.84 33.58 -16.91
N GLN A 367 4.44 34.63 -16.36
CA GLN A 367 5.16 35.66 -17.10
C GLN A 367 6.61 35.26 -17.38
N ASP A 368 7.06 34.10 -16.89
CA ASP A 368 8.40 33.60 -17.18
C ASP A 368 8.45 33.08 -18.63
N GLU A 369 9.32 33.71 -19.43
CA GLU A 369 9.53 33.40 -20.85
C GLU A 369 10.25 32.07 -21.07
N ASP A 370 10.94 31.55 -20.04
CA ASP A 370 11.67 30.28 -20.12
C ASP A 370 10.75 29.06 -19.96
N LEU A 371 9.47 29.26 -19.64
CA LEU A 371 8.48 28.19 -19.54
C LEU A 371 7.92 27.80 -20.90
N THR A 372 7.78 26.49 -21.12
CA THR A 372 7.07 25.98 -22.29
C THR A 372 5.57 26.30 -22.20
N ASP A 373 4.91 26.38 -23.35
CA ASP A 373 3.45 26.60 -23.41
C ASP A 373 2.66 25.52 -22.66
N GLU A 374 3.15 24.28 -22.68
CA GLU A 374 2.57 23.16 -21.93
C GLU A 374 2.60 23.41 -20.42
N VAL A 375 3.75 23.80 -19.86
CA VAL A 375 3.88 24.09 -18.43
C VAL A 375 3.04 25.31 -18.06
N ARG A 376 3.04 26.36 -18.89
CA ARG A 376 2.22 27.55 -18.67
C ARG A 376 0.72 27.21 -18.65
N ALA A 377 0.27 26.31 -19.53
CA ALA A 377 -1.11 25.84 -19.55
C ALA A 377 -1.48 24.99 -18.32
N GLU A 378 -0.55 24.18 -17.80
CA GLU A 378 -0.80 23.45 -16.54
C GLU A 378 -0.88 24.38 -15.33
N ILE A 379 -0.01 25.39 -15.26
CA ILE A 379 -0.11 26.43 -14.24
C ILE A 379 -1.49 27.12 -14.36
N ALA A 380 -1.93 27.44 -15.59
CA ALA A 380 -3.24 28.06 -15.92
C ALA A 380 -4.40 27.32 -15.28
N ARG A 381 -4.47 26.02 -15.57
CA ARG A 381 -5.50 25.14 -15.03
C ARG A 381 -5.43 25.06 -13.52
N PHE A 382 -4.23 24.91 -12.96
CA PHE A 382 -4.03 24.73 -11.54
C PHE A 382 -4.44 25.99 -10.73
N VAL A 383 -4.04 27.18 -11.16
CA VAL A 383 -4.49 28.44 -10.53
C VAL A 383 -6.00 28.63 -10.69
N GLY A 384 -6.54 28.26 -11.85
CA GLY A 384 -7.97 28.26 -12.09
C GLY A 384 -8.73 27.48 -11.00
N VAL A 385 -8.36 26.22 -10.77
CA VAL A 385 -9.04 25.38 -9.75
C VAL A 385 -8.78 25.84 -8.32
N LEU A 386 -7.61 26.43 -8.02
CA LEU A 386 -7.34 27.02 -6.70
C LEU A 386 -8.21 28.25 -6.42
N SER A 387 -8.48 29.06 -7.44
CA SER A 387 -9.22 30.32 -7.31
C SER A 387 -10.72 30.09 -7.16
N HIS A 388 -11.27 29.12 -7.90
CA HIS A 388 -12.62 28.58 -7.66
C HIS A 388 -12.70 27.79 -6.32
N GLY A 389 -11.53 27.58 -5.69
CA GLY A 389 -11.37 27.00 -4.38
C GLY A 389 -11.63 27.98 -3.21
N LEU A 390 -12.03 29.21 -3.45
CA LEU A 390 -12.19 30.21 -2.37
C LEU A 390 -13.65 30.52 -2.05
N ASP A 391 -14.55 30.20 -2.97
CA ASP A 391 -16.00 30.17 -2.77
C ASP A 391 -16.43 28.90 -2.01
#